data_AF-A0A5C6LK04-F1
#
_entry.id   AF-A0A5C6LK04-F1
#
_cell.length_a   1.000
_cell.length_b   1.000
_cell.length_c   1.000
_cell.angle_alpha   90.00
_cell.angle_beta   90.00
_cell.angle_gamma   90.00
#
_symmetry.space_group_name_H-M   'P 1'
#
loop_
_entity.id
_entity.type
_entity.pdbx_description
1 polymer ?
#
loop_
_entity_poly.entity_id
_entity_poly.type
_entity_poly.pdbx_seq_one_letter_code
_entity_poly.pdbx_strand_id
1 'polypeptide(L)'
;MKMKLSIALLLVCCALVFSSFRAGVFSQLTTPAARRAVMNFHVYVDSPSQSYAGLTATVKNVSSGVDYLTPANTAIVSGRAFYEFYVAGNEGEQFSVTVKSGSTVVASGTHIVTPTNTNNHHAVVTVYMSY
;
A
#
# COMPACT_ATOMS: atom_id res chain seq x y z
N MET A 1 29.10 -64.60 5.46
CA MET A 1 27.90 -63.72 5.47
C MET A 1 28.25 -62.40 6.14
N LYS A 2 28.12 -61.27 5.42
CA LYS A 2 27.82 -59.89 5.92
C LYS A 2 28.39 -58.84 4.94
N MET A 3 27.66 -58.56 3.87
CA MET A 3 27.80 -57.33 3.06
C MET A 3 26.40 -56.89 2.65
N LYS A 4 25.65 -56.28 3.57
CA LYS A 4 24.37 -55.59 3.28
C LYS A 4 24.09 -54.51 4.34
N LEU A 5 24.99 -53.55 4.54
CA LEU A 5 24.73 -52.45 5.48
C LEU A 5 25.39 -51.11 5.07
N SER A 6 25.41 -50.77 3.77
CA SER A 6 25.97 -49.47 3.35
C SER A 6 25.21 -48.73 2.24
N ILE A 7 24.18 -49.32 1.64
CA ILE A 7 23.40 -48.64 0.57
C ILE A 7 22.12 -48.01 1.12
N ALA A 8 21.47 -48.65 2.10
CA ALA A 8 20.23 -48.15 2.69
C ALA A 8 20.43 -46.84 3.47
N LEU A 9 21.58 -46.65 4.14
CA LEU A 9 21.86 -45.45 4.93
C LEU A 9 22.19 -44.23 4.04
N LEU A 10 22.80 -44.46 2.87
CA LEU A 10 23.16 -43.41 1.92
C LEU A 10 21.91 -42.82 1.22
N LEU A 11 20.92 -43.66 0.93
CA LEU A 11 19.65 -43.25 0.33
C LEU A 11 18.78 -42.42 1.28
N VAL A 12 18.83 -42.70 2.59
CA VAL A 12 18.10 -41.93 3.60
C VAL A 12 18.67 -40.52 3.78
N CYS A 13 20.00 -40.35 3.72
CA CYS A 13 20.62 -39.02 3.76
C CYS A 13 20.29 -38.18 2.51
N CYS A 14 20.24 -38.77 1.31
CA CYS A 14 19.82 -38.03 0.11
C CYS A 14 18.34 -37.60 0.20
N ALA A 15 17.44 -38.46 0.67
CA ALA A 15 16.01 -38.13 0.78
C ALA A 15 15.74 -36.99 1.78
N LEU A 16 16.50 -36.90 2.87
CA LEU A 16 16.35 -35.83 3.86
C LEU A 16 16.82 -34.48 3.34
N VAL A 17 17.94 -34.42 2.60
CA VAL A 17 18.48 -33.16 2.05
C VAL A 17 17.58 -32.59 0.93
N PHE A 18 16.92 -33.43 0.14
CA PHE A 18 15.97 -32.98 -0.89
C PHE A 18 14.58 -32.61 -0.34
N SER A 19 14.20 -33.13 0.82
CA SER A 19 12.89 -32.80 1.43
C SER A 19 12.81 -31.38 1.99
N SER A 20 13.96 -30.75 2.29
CA SER A 20 14.02 -29.40 2.86
C SER A 20 14.01 -28.28 1.80
N PHE A 21 14.13 -28.60 0.51
CA PHE A 21 14.31 -27.60 -0.55
C PHE A 21 13.02 -27.14 -1.25
N ARG A 22 11.85 -27.72 -0.93
CA ARG A 22 10.69 -27.67 -1.84
C ARG A 22 9.44 -26.92 -1.37
N ALA A 23 9.53 -26.07 -0.35
CA ALA A 23 8.42 -25.17 0.01
C ALA A 23 8.78 -23.68 0.05
N GLY A 24 10.04 -23.32 0.36
CA GLY A 24 10.43 -21.90 0.50
C GLY A 24 10.81 -21.19 -0.79
N VAL A 25 11.44 -21.88 -1.74
CA VAL A 25 12.09 -21.23 -2.90
C VAL A 25 11.14 -21.02 -4.08
N PHE A 26 10.05 -21.79 -4.16
CA PHE A 26 9.11 -21.71 -5.29
C PHE A 26 7.97 -20.70 -5.12
N SER A 27 7.80 -20.10 -3.93
CA SER A 27 6.74 -19.10 -3.70
C SER A 27 7.18 -17.66 -4.00
N GLN A 28 8.46 -17.42 -4.27
CA GLN A 28 8.97 -16.06 -4.58
C GLN A 28 8.99 -15.72 -6.06
N LEU A 29 8.76 -16.69 -6.97
CA LEU A 29 8.89 -16.49 -8.42
C LEU A 29 7.58 -16.22 -9.17
N THR A 30 6.44 -16.13 -8.49
CA THR A 30 5.12 -16.02 -9.17
C THR A 30 4.24 -14.87 -8.73
N THR A 31 4.62 -14.09 -7.72
CA THR A 31 3.97 -12.79 -7.51
C THR A 31 4.47 -11.84 -8.59
N PRO A 32 3.63 -11.38 -9.53
CA PRO A 32 4.03 -10.37 -10.49
C PRO A 32 4.59 -9.17 -9.73
N ALA A 33 5.71 -8.61 -10.17
CA ALA A 33 6.18 -7.34 -9.61
C ALA A 33 5.05 -6.32 -9.76
N ALA A 34 4.66 -5.70 -8.64
CA ALA A 34 3.61 -4.70 -8.64
C ALA A 34 4.00 -3.56 -9.59
N ARG A 35 3.08 -3.14 -10.47
CA ARG A 35 3.35 -2.10 -11.46
C ARG A 35 3.49 -0.76 -10.75
N ARG A 36 4.56 -0.01 -11.05
CA ARG A 36 4.73 1.37 -10.60
C ARG A 36 3.70 2.24 -11.29
N ALA A 37 2.91 2.98 -10.50
CA ALA A 37 1.94 3.93 -10.99
C ALA A 37 2.13 5.30 -10.31
N VAL A 38 1.87 6.38 -11.04
CA VAL A 38 1.69 7.70 -10.42
C VAL A 38 0.24 7.75 -9.95
N MET A 39 0.03 7.93 -8.66
CA MET A 39 -1.29 7.92 -8.03
C MET A 39 -1.71 9.34 -7.72
N ASN A 40 -2.96 9.64 -8.00
CA ASN A 40 -3.58 10.90 -7.64
C ASN A 40 -4.61 10.65 -6.52
N PHE A 41 -4.31 11.14 -5.32
CA PHE A 41 -5.25 11.08 -4.21
C PHE A 41 -6.11 12.34 -4.22
N HIS A 42 -7.41 12.13 -4.39
CA HIS A 42 -8.45 13.15 -4.29
C HIS A 42 -9.14 13.00 -2.94
N VAL A 43 -8.72 13.79 -1.96
CA VAL A 43 -9.24 13.74 -0.59
C VAL A 43 -10.29 14.82 -0.42
N TYR A 44 -11.54 14.40 -0.26
CA TYR A 44 -12.68 15.25 0.06
C TYR A 44 -13.00 15.15 1.56
N VAL A 45 -13.08 16.30 2.22
CA VAL A 45 -13.39 16.40 3.64
C VAL A 45 -14.69 17.19 3.81
N ASP A 46 -15.70 16.50 4.33
CA ASP A 46 -16.97 17.08 4.78
C ASP A 46 -16.80 17.64 6.19
N SER A 47 -17.40 18.81 6.48
CA SER A 47 -17.47 19.38 7.83
C SER A 47 -18.90 19.81 8.13
N PRO A 48 -19.48 19.45 9.29
CA PRO A 48 -20.82 19.89 9.70
C PRO A 48 -20.89 21.40 9.90
N SER A 49 -19.75 22.04 10.19
CA SER A 49 -19.66 23.50 10.37
C SER A 49 -19.38 24.26 9.06
N GLN A 50 -19.08 23.54 7.97
CA GLN A 50 -18.53 24.07 6.71
C GLN A 50 -17.31 25.00 6.89
N SER A 51 -16.61 24.90 8.03
CA SER A 51 -15.37 25.61 8.28
C SER A 51 -14.18 24.70 8.00
N TYR A 52 -13.34 25.12 7.06
CA TYR A 52 -12.17 24.37 6.60
C TYR A 52 -10.84 25.10 6.86
N ALA A 53 -10.90 26.26 7.53
CA ALA A 53 -9.71 27.04 7.85
C ALA A 53 -8.77 26.25 8.78
N GLY A 54 -7.48 26.22 8.43
CA GLY A 54 -6.47 25.52 9.23
C GLY A 54 -6.47 23.99 9.07
N LEU A 55 -7.29 23.44 8.16
CA LEU A 55 -7.24 22.03 7.82
C LEU A 55 -6.04 21.72 6.92
N THR A 56 -5.31 20.67 7.27
CA THR A 56 -4.20 20.13 6.48
C THR A 56 -4.43 18.65 6.25
N ALA A 57 -4.07 18.15 5.07
CA ALA A 57 -4.10 16.74 4.74
C ALA A 57 -2.69 16.25 4.46
N THR A 58 -2.45 14.97 4.74
CA THR A 58 -1.18 14.29 4.44
C THR A 58 -1.48 12.88 3.95
N VAL A 59 -0.65 12.38 3.04
CA VAL A 59 -0.69 10.98 2.59
C VAL A 59 0.64 10.33 2.95
N LYS A 60 0.60 9.11 3.47
CA LYS A 60 1.80 8.31 3.73
C LYS A 60 1.68 6.98 3.03
N ASN A 61 2.71 6.59 2.30
CA ASN A 61 2.84 5.23 1.82
C ASN A 61 3.28 4.34 2.99
N VAL A 62 2.42 3.42 3.42
CA VAL A 62 2.68 2.56 4.58
C VAL A 62 3.82 1.58 4.30
N SER A 63 3.93 1.11 3.06
CA SER A 63 4.94 0.15 2.64
C SER A 63 6.34 0.76 2.58
N SER A 64 6.47 1.96 2.01
CA SER A 64 7.78 2.63 1.86
C SER A 64 8.11 3.60 3.01
N GLY A 65 7.13 3.98 3.81
CA GLY A 65 7.27 4.95 4.89
C GLY A 65 7.36 6.41 4.42
N VAL A 66 7.27 6.68 3.12
CA VAL A 66 7.37 8.02 2.54
C VAL A 66 6.13 8.85 2.88
N ASP A 67 6.37 10.06 3.39
CA ASP A 67 5.34 11.03 3.73
C ASP A 67 5.20 12.11 2.63
N TYR A 68 3.96 12.35 2.23
CA TYR A 68 3.54 13.41 1.30
C TYR A 68 2.79 14.46 2.11
N LEU A 69 3.53 15.45 2.58
CA LEU A 69 3.05 16.43 3.57
C LEU A 69 2.34 17.63 2.94
N THR A 70 2.63 17.91 1.67
CA THR A 70 2.11 19.10 0.97
C THR A 70 1.24 18.66 -0.20
N PRO A 71 -0.06 19.02 -0.21
CA PRO A 71 -0.92 18.82 -1.37
C PRO A 71 -0.40 19.59 -2.59
N ALA A 72 -0.56 19.02 -3.78
CA ALA A 72 -0.32 19.71 -5.05
C ALA A 72 -1.40 20.77 -5.33
N ASN A 73 -2.62 20.53 -4.84
CA ASN A 73 -3.74 21.45 -4.96
C ASN A 73 -4.60 21.41 -3.69
N THR A 74 -5.15 22.57 -3.33
CA THR A 74 -6.10 22.73 -2.22
C THR A 74 -7.23 23.64 -2.68
N ALA A 75 -8.48 23.19 -2.56
CA ALA A 75 -9.64 23.97 -2.98
C ALA A 75 -10.87 23.64 -2.13
N ILE A 76 -11.95 24.39 -2.32
CA ILE A 76 -13.29 23.98 -1.89
C ILE A 76 -14.06 23.54 -3.15
N VAL A 77 -14.48 22.28 -3.19
CA VAL A 77 -15.20 21.68 -4.32
C VAL A 77 -16.54 21.15 -3.83
N SER A 78 -17.63 21.67 -4.41
CA SER A 78 -19.00 21.28 -4.04
C SER A 78 -19.28 21.37 -2.53
N GLY A 79 -18.74 22.40 -1.87
CA GLY A 79 -18.92 22.62 -0.43
C GLY A 79 -18.07 21.70 0.45
N ARG A 80 -17.00 21.08 -0.08
CA ARG A 80 -16.08 20.22 0.67
C ARG A 80 -14.65 20.72 0.53
N ALA A 81 -13.84 20.58 1.57
CA ALA A 81 -12.40 20.77 1.40
C ALA A 81 -11.84 19.65 0.52
N PHE A 82 -11.03 20.04 -0.46
CA PHE A 82 -10.41 19.16 -1.44
C PHE A 82 -8.90 19.29 -1.37
N TYR A 83 -8.21 18.16 -1.31
CA TYR A 83 -6.75 18.07 -1.36
C TYR A 83 -6.33 17.06 -2.42
N GLU A 84 -5.42 17.49 -3.29
CA GLU A 84 -4.84 16.65 -4.35
C GLU A 84 -3.40 16.29 -4.01
N PHE A 85 -3.02 15.03 -4.13
CA PHE A 85 -1.63 14.58 -3.96
C PHE A 85 -1.19 13.73 -5.14
N TYR A 86 0.01 14.03 -5.66
CA TYR A 86 0.72 13.14 -6.58
C TYR A 86 1.67 12.25 -5.79
N VAL A 87 1.35 10.97 -5.77
CA VAL A 87 2.02 9.96 -4.95
C VAL A 87 2.66 8.93 -5.85
N ALA A 88 3.86 8.49 -5.49
CA ALA A 88 4.53 7.40 -6.17
C ALA A 88 4.39 6.12 -5.34
N GLY A 89 4.02 5.03 -6.00
CA GLY A 89 3.99 3.73 -5.38
C GLY A 89 3.66 2.63 -6.36
N ASN A 90 3.33 1.47 -5.83
CA ASN A 90 2.92 0.32 -6.61
C ASN A 90 1.44 -0.02 -6.38
N GLU A 91 0.81 -0.62 -7.39
CA GLU A 91 -0.51 -1.23 -7.21
C GLU A 91 -0.51 -2.24 -6.04
N GLY A 92 -1.57 -2.25 -5.25
CA GLY A 92 -1.69 -3.09 -4.05
C GLY A 92 -0.98 -2.53 -2.81
N GLU A 93 -0.25 -1.41 -2.90
CA GLU A 93 0.30 -0.75 -1.72
C GLU A 93 -0.79 -0.05 -0.90
N GLN A 94 -0.56 0.00 0.42
CA GLN A 94 -1.43 0.67 1.37
C GLN A 94 -0.92 2.08 1.63
N PHE A 95 -1.84 3.04 1.63
CA PHE A 95 -1.59 4.44 1.92
C PHE A 95 -2.48 4.88 3.07
N SER A 96 -1.93 5.62 4.03
CA SER A 96 -2.71 6.26 5.08
C SER A 96 -2.90 7.74 4.77
N VAL A 97 -4.15 8.19 4.82
CA VAL A 97 -4.53 9.60 4.69
C VAL A 97 -4.85 10.12 6.08
N THR A 98 -4.30 11.27 6.45
CA THR A 98 -4.57 11.94 7.72
C THR A 98 -4.92 13.40 7.49
N VAL A 99 -6.02 13.86 8.06
CA VAL A 99 -6.47 15.24 8.05
C VAL A 99 -6.38 15.80 9.47
N LYS A 100 -5.80 16.99 9.61
CA LYS A 100 -5.63 17.69 10.89
C LYS A 100 -6.22 19.09 10.86
N SER A 101 -6.82 19.50 11.96
CA SER A 101 -7.09 20.90 12.29
C SER A 101 -6.01 21.38 13.27
N GLY A 102 -5.05 22.17 12.79
CA GLY A 102 -3.83 22.45 13.55
C GLY A 102 -3.05 21.16 13.87
N SER A 103 -2.86 20.85 15.15
CA SER A 103 -2.18 19.62 15.60
C SER A 103 -3.13 18.43 15.80
N THR A 104 -4.44 18.65 15.82
CA THR A 104 -5.45 17.64 16.13
C THR A 104 -5.81 16.84 14.89
N VAL A 105 -5.72 15.51 14.95
CA VAL A 105 -6.24 14.63 13.89
C VAL A 105 -7.76 14.63 13.96
N VAL A 106 -8.40 15.02 12.86
CA VAL A 106 -9.86 15.12 12.75
C VAL A 106 -10.45 14.03 11.87
N ALA A 107 -9.67 13.49 10.94
CA ALA A 107 -10.05 12.31 10.17
C ALA A 107 -8.81 11.54 9.73
N SER A 108 -8.89 10.21 9.70
CA SER A 108 -7.82 9.35 9.20
C SER A 108 -8.37 8.07 8.58
N GLY A 109 -7.69 7.53 7.57
CA GLY A 109 -8.08 6.27 6.94
C GLY A 109 -6.93 5.63 6.19
N THR A 110 -7.05 4.33 5.91
CA THR A 110 -6.10 3.60 5.06
C THR A 110 -6.77 3.13 3.79
N HIS A 111 -6.07 3.27 2.66
CA HIS A 111 -6.57 2.98 1.33
C HIS A 111 -5.58 2.08 0.60
N ILE A 112 -6.08 1.03 -0.03
CA ILE A 112 -5.30 0.15 -0.90
C ILE A 112 -5.59 0.57 -2.34
N VAL A 113 -4.54 0.73 -3.14
CA VAL A 113 -4.69 1.04 -4.56
C VAL A 113 -5.04 -0.23 -5.32
N THR A 114 -6.27 -0.33 -5.83
CA THR A 114 -6.71 -1.47 -6.63
C THR A 114 -6.55 -1.22 -8.14
N PRO A 115 -6.28 -2.27 -8.95
CA PRO A 115 -6.08 -2.16 -10.40
C PRO A 115 -7.29 -1.62 -11.19
N THR A 116 -8.49 -1.67 -10.63
CA THR A 116 -9.70 -1.08 -11.26
C THR A 116 -9.65 0.44 -11.39
N ASN A 117 -8.75 1.11 -10.66
CA ASN A 117 -8.52 2.55 -10.76
C ASN A 117 -7.39 2.92 -11.75
N THR A 118 -6.77 1.96 -12.44
CA THR A 118 -5.56 2.19 -13.24
C THR A 118 -5.81 2.17 -14.74
N ASN A 119 -5.50 3.27 -15.43
CA ASN A 119 -5.14 3.24 -16.85
C ASN A 119 -3.61 3.11 -16.95
N ASN A 120 -3.09 1.92 -16.65
CA ASN A 120 -1.69 1.45 -16.75
C ASN A 120 -0.51 2.32 -16.22
N HIS A 121 -0.74 3.58 -15.83
CA HIS A 121 0.26 4.54 -15.35
C HIS A 121 -0.31 5.57 -14.37
N HIS A 122 -1.64 5.66 -14.26
CA HIS A 122 -2.33 6.64 -13.42
C HIS A 122 -3.47 5.97 -12.65
N ALA A 123 -3.47 6.13 -11.31
CA ALA A 123 -4.55 5.68 -10.44
C ALA A 123 -5.23 6.88 -9.77
N VAL A 124 -6.56 6.98 -9.79
CA VAL A 124 -7.27 8.00 -8.99
C VAL A 124 -7.89 7.34 -7.77
N VAL A 125 -7.53 7.84 -6.59
CA VAL A 125 -8.07 7.37 -5.31
C VAL A 125 -8.92 8.49 -4.71
N THR A 126 -10.23 8.30 -4.74
CA THR A 126 -11.18 9.22 -4.10
C THR A 126 -11.40 8.80 -2.65
N VAL A 127 -11.12 9.71 -1.73
CA VAL A 127 -11.30 9.50 -0.29
C VAL A 127 -12.34 10.50 0.21
N TYR A 128 -13.40 10.00 0.86
CA TYR A 128 -14.38 10.83 1.56
C TYR A 128 -14.15 10.69 3.06
N MET A 129 -13.98 11.83 3.73
CA MET A 129 -13.75 11.90 5.17
C MET A 129 -14.74 12.87 5.81
N SER A 130 -15.20 12.55 7.01
CA SER A 130 -16.01 13.46 7.81
C SER A 130 -15.15 14.00 8.95
N TYR A 131 -15.06 15.33 9.03
CA TYR A 131 -14.52 16.11 10.15
C TYR A 131 -15.64 16.45 11.13
#